data_AF-A0A956EUQ8-F1
#
_entry.id   AF-A0A956EUQ8-F1
#
_cell.length_a   1.000
_cell.length_b   1.000
_cell.length_c   1.000
_cell.angle_alpha   90.00
_cell.angle_beta   90.00
_cell.angle_gamma   90.00
#
_symmetry.space_group_name_H-M   'P 1'
#
loop_
_entity.id
_entity.type
_entity.pdbx_description
1 polymer ?
#
loop_
_entity_poly.entity_id
_entity_poly.type
_entity_poly.pdbx_seq_one_letter_code
_entity_poly.pdbx_strand_id
1 'polypeptide(L)'
;IGARGAYLNTRGWVTRALLFVLNPKWVLEKAASTFHQFNDTGELTLPEFRDGHCRMELRGIPDPNALFCETFSGWAEVMGERIGFGRVRVEHTKCRARGDRTCSWDVDWQPKDV
;
A
#
# COMPACT_ATOMS: atom_id res chain seq x y z
N ILE A 1 -0.91 -15.25 5.25
CA ILE A 1 0.55 -15.36 4.95
C ILE A 1 1.16 -13.98 4.66
N GLY A 2 0.52 -13.12 3.86
CA GLY A 2 0.99 -11.74 3.63
C GLY A 2 1.17 -10.86 4.88
N ALA A 3 0.26 -10.95 5.86
CA ALA A 3 0.36 -10.19 7.12
C ALA A 3 1.64 -10.50 7.94
N ARG A 4 2.16 -11.73 7.85
CA ARG A 4 3.39 -12.14 8.54
C ARG A 4 4.65 -11.64 7.82
N GLY A 5 4.61 -11.53 6.48
CA GLY A 5 5.65 -10.86 5.69
C GLY A 5 5.74 -9.37 5.99
N ALA A 6 4.60 -8.68 6.08
CA ALA A 6 4.54 -7.29 6.52
C ALA A 6 5.09 -7.09 7.94
N TYR A 7 4.80 -8.02 8.86
CA TYR A 7 5.32 -7.97 10.23
C TYR A 7 6.85 -8.11 10.27
N LEU A 8 7.42 -9.07 9.53
CA LEU A 8 8.87 -9.31 9.49
C LEU A 8 9.66 -8.14 8.87
N ASN A 9 9.11 -7.48 7.85
CA ASN A 9 9.72 -6.29 7.22
C ASN A 9 9.76 -5.05 8.12
N THR A 10 8.96 -5.03 9.20
CA THR A 10 8.86 -3.89 10.13
C THR A 10 9.60 -4.09 11.45
N ARG A 11 10.24 -5.26 11.65
CA ARG A 11 10.74 -5.71 12.96
C ARG A 11 11.96 -4.94 13.51
N GLY A 12 12.70 -4.21 12.65
CA GLY A 12 13.78 -3.29 13.03
C GLY A 12 13.40 -1.80 13.03
N TRP A 13 12.11 -1.49 12.90
CA TRP A 13 11.62 -0.13 12.64
C TRP A 13 11.01 0.59 13.86
N VAL A 14 11.12 0.01 15.06
CA VAL A 14 10.51 0.60 16.27
C VAL A 14 11.09 1.99 16.59
N THR A 15 12.38 2.22 16.33
CA THR A 15 13.01 3.56 16.42
C THR A 15 12.66 4.50 15.26
N ARG A 16 12.13 3.99 14.13
CA ARG A 16 11.67 4.79 12.98
C ARG A 16 10.17 5.11 13.00
N ALA A 17 9.41 4.58 13.96
CA ALA A 17 7.98 4.86 14.12
C ALA A 17 7.66 6.36 14.19
N LEU A 18 8.56 7.16 14.78
CA LEU A 18 8.47 8.63 14.80
C LEU A 18 8.56 9.28 13.42
N LEU A 19 9.39 8.75 12.52
CA LEU A 19 9.51 9.26 11.14
C LEU A 19 8.28 8.91 10.29
N PHE A 20 7.62 7.78 10.58
CA PHE A 20 6.41 7.38 9.86
C PHE A 20 5.21 8.26 10.17
N VAL A 21 5.09 8.72 11.42
CA VAL A 21 4.06 9.69 11.82
C VAL A 21 4.33 11.08 11.23
N LEU A 22 5.60 11.48 11.08
CA LEU A 22 5.99 12.81 10.61
C LEU A 22 5.80 13.03 9.10
N ASN A 23 5.93 12.00 8.27
CA ASN A 23 5.72 12.13 6.83
C ASN A 23 5.15 10.84 6.19
N PRO A 24 3.83 10.61 6.32
CA PRO A 24 3.15 9.44 5.75
C PRO A 24 3.38 9.23 4.25
N LYS A 25 3.42 10.33 3.49
CA LYS A 25 3.68 10.32 2.04
C LYS A 25 5.04 9.69 1.74
N TRP A 26 6.08 10.14 2.43
CA TRP A 26 7.43 9.61 2.27
C TRP A 26 7.48 8.10 2.55
N VAL A 27 6.70 7.60 3.52
CA VAL A 27 6.66 6.15 3.82
C VAL A 27 6.11 5.35 2.66
N LEU A 28 4.98 5.78 2.10
CA LEU A 28 4.36 5.11 0.97
C LEU A 28 5.25 5.21 -0.28
N GLU A 29 5.85 6.37 -0.54
CA GLU A 29 6.83 6.56 -1.63
C GLU A 29 8.03 5.63 -1.45
N LYS A 30 8.51 5.45 -0.22
CA LYS A 30 9.57 4.48 0.06
C LYS A 30 9.12 3.05 -0.19
N ALA A 31 7.94 2.65 0.27
CA ALA A 31 7.38 1.33 0.00
C ALA A 31 7.23 1.07 -1.52
N ALA A 32 6.79 2.08 -2.28
CA ALA A 32 6.74 2.04 -3.73
C ALA A 32 8.14 1.84 -4.34
N SER A 33 9.12 2.65 -3.93
CA SER A 33 10.50 2.58 -4.45
C SER A 33 11.21 1.26 -4.14
N THR A 34 10.87 0.59 -3.04
CA THR A 34 11.48 -0.67 -2.61
C THR A 34 10.65 -1.90 -2.98
N PHE A 35 9.57 -1.75 -3.74
CA PHE A 35 8.68 -2.84 -4.13
C PHE A 35 9.42 -4.01 -4.80
N HIS A 36 10.38 -3.69 -5.68
CA HIS A 36 11.24 -4.66 -6.38
C HIS A 36 12.16 -5.47 -5.46
N GLN A 37 12.40 -5.03 -4.23
CA GLN A 37 13.21 -5.77 -3.26
C GLN A 37 12.42 -6.95 -2.66
N PHE A 38 11.09 -6.90 -2.73
CA PHE A 38 10.19 -7.89 -2.15
C PHE A 38 9.38 -8.66 -3.20
N ASN A 39 9.38 -8.20 -4.44
CA ASN A 39 8.64 -8.81 -5.55
C ASN A 39 9.54 -8.85 -6.78
N ASP A 40 9.62 -10.02 -7.40
CA ASP A 40 10.44 -10.24 -8.61
C ASP A 40 9.90 -9.49 -9.84
N THR A 41 8.63 -9.10 -9.80
CA THR A 41 7.93 -8.48 -10.92
C THR A 41 7.02 -7.35 -10.45
N GLY A 42 6.75 -6.44 -11.38
CA GLY A 42 5.85 -5.33 -11.21
C GLY A 42 6.45 -4.11 -10.52
N GLU A 43 5.66 -3.05 -10.55
CA GLU A 43 6.03 -1.73 -10.04
C GLU A 43 4.84 -1.17 -9.27
N LEU A 44 5.10 -0.72 -8.05
CA LEU A 44 4.15 0.05 -7.27
C LEU A 44 4.41 1.54 -7.50
N THR A 45 3.38 2.26 -7.91
CA THR A 45 3.41 3.71 -8.09
C THR A 45 2.28 4.39 -7.32
N LEU A 46 2.48 5.67 -7.01
CA LEU A 46 1.51 6.52 -6.30
C LEU A 46 1.12 7.71 -7.20
N PRO A 47 0.32 7.50 -8.26
CA PRO A 47 -0.01 8.57 -9.21
C PRO A 47 -0.75 9.75 -8.57
N GLU A 48 -1.42 9.55 -7.43
CA GLU A 48 -2.11 10.61 -6.69
C GLU A 48 -1.85 10.45 -5.20
N PHE A 49 -1.46 11.55 -4.54
CA PHE A 49 -1.38 11.63 -3.09
C PHE A 49 -1.76 13.04 -2.62
N ARG A 50 -2.78 13.12 -1.78
CA ARG A 50 -3.29 14.36 -1.18
C ARG A 50 -3.84 14.07 0.21
N ASP A 51 -4.27 15.11 0.91
CA ASP A 51 -4.83 14.95 2.25
C ASP A 51 -6.10 14.08 2.21
N GLY A 52 -6.08 13.00 3.00
CA GLY A 52 -7.18 12.05 3.14
C GLY A 52 -7.33 11.06 1.98
N HIS A 53 -6.45 11.07 0.99
CA HIS A 53 -6.56 10.20 -0.18
C HIS A 53 -5.22 9.91 -0.89
N CYS A 54 -5.02 8.68 -1.30
CA CYS A 54 -4.03 8.34 -2.32
C CYS A 54 -4.53 7.28 -3.29
N ARG A 55 -4.00 7.31 -4.51
CA ARG A 55 -4.15 6.24 -5.48
C ARG A 55 -2.87 5.44 -5.55
N MET A 56 -2.99 4.13 -5.39
CA MET A 56 -1.92 3.17 -5.59
C MET A 56 -2.14 2.45 -6.92
N GLU A 57 -1.09 2.21 -7.68
CA GLU A 57 -1.13 1.43 -8.91
C GLU A 57 -0.04 0.37 -8.93
N LEU A 58 -0.44 -0.88 -9.19
CA LEU A 58 0.47 -1.96 -9.55
C LEU A 58 0.48 -2.18 -11.06
N ARG A 59 1.66 -2.01 -11.64
CA ARG A 59 1.94 -2.21 -13.07
C ARG A 59 2.85 -3.42 -13.25
N GLY A 60 2.84 -4.05 -14.42
CA GLY A 60 3.82 -5.08 -14.77
C GLY A 60 3.75 -6.41 -14.01
N ILE A 61 2.77 -6.63 -13.14
CA ILE A 61 2.56 -7.94 -12.47
C ILE A 61 2.09 -8.97 -13.50
N PRO A 62 2.79 -10.09 -13.76
CA PRO A 62 2.31 -11.12 -14.67
C PRO A 62 1.11 -11.85 -14.04
N ASP A 63 0.05 -12.04 -14.83
CA ASP A 63 -1.14 -12.84 -14.49
C ASP A 63 -1.65 -12.70 -13.04
N PRO A 64 -1.97 -11.48 -12.57
CA PRO A 64 -2.50 -11.29 -11.23
C PRO A 64 -3.85 -12.01 -11.12
N ASN A 65 -4.04 -12.74 -10.02
CA ASN A 65 -5.31 -13.38 -9.69
C ASN A 65 -6.03 -12.61 -8.57
N ALA A 66 -7.29 -12.97 -8.33
CA ALA A 66 -8.10 -12.34 -7.29
C ALA A 66 -7.43 -12.39 -5.90
N LEU A 67 -6.82 -13.52 -5.53
CA LEU A 67 -6.18 -13.68 -4.22
C LEU A 67 -4.99 -12.73 -4.03
N PHE A 68 -4.18 -12.51 -5.07
CA PHE A 68 -3.11 -11.53 -5.05
C PHE A 68 -3.65 -10.12 -4.82
N CYS A 69 -4.67 -9.73 -5.58
CA CYS A 69 -5.29 -8.42 -5.45
C CYS A 69 -5.93 -8.20 -4.06
N GLU A 70 -6.64 -9.18 -3.51
CA GLU A 70 -7.19 -9.12 -2.16
C GLU A 70 -6.09 -9.03 -1.09
N THR A 71 -4.99 -9.75 -1.27
CA THR A 71 -3.84 -9.66 -0.37
C THR A 71 -3.23 -8.26 -0.38
N PHE A 72 -3.14 -7.64 -1.56
CA PHE A 72 -2.64 -6.27 -1.68
C PHE A 72 -3.61 -5.25 -1.08
N SER A 73 -4.93 -5.42 -1.26
CA SER A 73 -5.96 -4.58 -0.63
C SER A 73 -5.78 -4.57 0.90
N GLY A 74 -5.69 -5.76 1.52
CA GLY A 74 -5.50 -5.85 2.97
C GLY A 74 -4.12 -5.34 3.44
N TRP A 75 -3.08 -5.48 2.62
CA TRP A 75 -1.78 -4.87 2.92
C TRP A 75 -1.86 -3.34 2.93
N ALA A 76 -2.53 -2.73 1.96
CA ALA A 76 -2.68 -1.28 1.87
C ALA A 76 -3.44 -0.71 3.08
N GLU A 77 -4.50 -1.41 3.51
CA GLU A 77 -5.29 -1.05 4.70
C GLU A 77 -4.42 -1.08 5.97
N VAL A 78 -3.76 -2.21 6.24
CA VAL A 78 -2.91 -2.39 7.44
C VAL A 78 -1.74 -1.40 7.44
N MET A 79 -1.15 -1.12 6.27
CA MET A 79 -0.06 -0.15 6.17
C MET A 79 -0.54 1.27 6.46
N GLY A 80 -1.69 1.69 5.94
CA GLY A 80 -2.26 3.00 6.23
C GLY A 80 -2.47 3.21 7.72
N GLU A 81 -3.08 2.24 8.41
CA GLU A 81 -3.30 2.31 9.86
C GLU A 81 -2.00 2.41 10.66
N ARG A 82 -0.96 1.66 10.24
CA ARG A 82 0.37 1.67 10.87
C ARG A 82 1.14 2.96 10.67
N ILE A 83 0.97 3.61 9.52
CA ILE A 83 1.63 4.88 9.19
C ILE A 83 0.96 6.06 9.92
N GLY A 84 -0.22 5.85 10.49
CA GLY A 84 -0.89 6.84 11.35
C GLY A 84 -2.18 7.38 10.76
N PHE A 85 -2.64 6.88 9.60
CA PHE A 85 -3.94 7.22 9.07
C PHE A 85 -5.07 6.63 9.94
N GLY A 86 -6.13 7.40 10.15
CA GLY A 86 -7.33 6.97 10.87
C GLY A 86 -8.40 6.47 9.91
N ARG A 87 -9.15 5.44 10.29
CA ARG A 87 -10.28 4.90 9.51
C ARG A 87 -9.95 4.74 8.01
N VAL A 88 -8.92 3.93 7.72
CA VAL A 88 -8.50 3.66 6.34
C VAL A 88 -9.57 2.85 5.62
N ARG A 89 -9.91 3.23 4.40
CA ARG A 89 -10.76 2.47 3.49
C ARG A 89 -10.00 2.25 2.19
N VAL A 90 -9.97 1.01 1.73
CA VAL A 90 -9.32 0.63 0.47
C VAL A 90 -10.37 0.15 -0.52
N GLU A 91 -10.38 0.72 -1.71
CA GLU A 91 -11.25 0.31 -2.81
C GLU A 91 -10.42 -0.11 -4.03
N HIS A 92 -10.59 -1.35 -4.49
CA HIS A 92 -9.89 -1.91 -5.64
C HIS A 92 -10.60 -1.54 -6.96
N THR A 93 -10.33 -0.34 -7.46
CA THR A 93 -11.06 0.32 -8.55
C THR A 93 -10.78 -0.27 -9.94
N LYS A 94 -9.55 -0.72 -10.22
CA LYS A 94 -9.17 -1.37 -11.50
C LYS A 94 -8.42 -2.66 -11.24
N CYS A 95 -8.64 -3.68 -12.06
CA CYS A 95 -7.99 -4.97 -11.90
C CYS A 95 -7.68 -5.65 -13.24
N ARG A 96 -6.42 -6.03 -13.41
CA ARG A 96 -6.00 -6.84 -14.56
C ARG A 96 -6.69 -8.20 -14.65
N ALA A 97 -7.02 -8.83 -13.51
CA ALA A 97 -7.80 -10.06 -13.50
C ALA A 97 -9.24 -9.86 -14.01
N ARG A 98 -9.74 -8.62 -14.02
CA ARG A 98 -11.04 -8.22 -14.58
C ARG A 98 -10.94 -7.64 -16.00
N GLY A 99 -9.75 -7.64 -16.60
CA GLY A 99 -9.50 -7.13 -17.95
C GLY A 99 -8.97 -5.69 -18.05
N ASP A 100 -8.73 -5.00 -16.92
CA ASP A 100 -8.09 -3.69 -16.95
C ASP A 100 -6.60 -3.77 -17.34
N ARG A 101 -6.00 -2.63 -17.71
CA ARG A 101 -4.57 -2.55 -18.06
C ARG A 101 -3.64 -2.63 -16.83
N THR A 102 -4.10 -2.18 -15.68
CA THR A 102 -3.35 -2.09 -14.42
C THR A 102 -4.26 -2.48 -13.27
N CYS A 103 -3.66 -2.79 -12.10
CA CYS A 103 -4.43 -2.87 -10.87
C CYS A 103 -4.30 -1.52 -10.13
N SER A 104 -5.42 -0.97 -9.67
CA SER A 104 -5.44 0.33 -8.98
C SER A 104 -6.32 0.27 -7.76
N TRP A 105 -5.88 0.96 -6.72
CA TRP A 105 -6.58 1.09 -5.45
C TRP A 105 -6.68 2.55 -5.08
N ASP A 106 -7.89 2.97 -4.73
CA ASP A 106 -8.11 4.24 -4.06
C ASP A 106 -8.11 3.96 -2.55
N VAL A 107 -7.28 4.70 -1.82
CA VAL A 107 -7.09 4.56 -0.38
C VAL A 107 -7.48 5.88 0.25
N ASP A 108 -8.59 5.87 0.98
CA ASP A 108 -9.11 7.05 1.68
C ASP A 108 -8.87 6.91 3.19
N TRP A 109 -8.65 8.03 3.87
CA TRP A 109 -8.51 8.04 5.32
C TRP A 109 -8.98 9.34 5.95
N GLN A 110 -9.28 9.25 7.24
CA GLN A 110 -9.51 10.38 8.11
C GLN A 110 -8.27 10.61 9.00
N PRO A 111 -8.08 11.80 9.57
CA PRO A 111 -7.15 11.97 10.68
C PRO A 111 -7.51 11.01 11.82
N LYS A 112 -6.52 10.48 12.55
CA LYS A 112 -6.81 9.77 13.81
C LYS A 112 -7.36 10.80 14.82
N ASP A 113 -8.40 10.42 15.53
CA ASP A 113 -8.83 11.15 16.74
C ASP A 113 -7.64 11.11 17.73
N VAL A 114 -7.07 12.27 18.05
CA VAL A 114 -5.93 12.43 18.99
C VAL A 114 -6.44 12.67 20.39
#